data_AF-A0A453SP56-F1
#
_entry.id   AF-A0A453SP56-F1
#
_cell.length_a   1.000
_cell.length_b   1.000
_cell.length_c   1.000
_cell.angle_alpha   90.00
_cell.angle_beta   90.00
_cell.angle_gamma   90.00
#
_symmetry.space_group_name_H-M   'P 1'
#
loop_
_entity.id
_entity.type
_entity.pdbx_description
1 polymer ?
#
loop_
_entity_poly.entity_id
_entity_poly.type
_entity_poly.pdbx_seq_one_letter_code
_entity_poly.pdbx_strand_id
1 'polypeptide(L)'
;MVYFTNFIIIMKVWIQSSKPYPISLPLKKLQGMLKDDLPMDKDCFNLVVRKFMFDDIQTAQKTKHLIAKHYLDMKFWVCSYIYYILSFLYSNFKILF
;
A
#
# COMPACT_ATOMS: atom_id res chain seq x y z
N MET A 1 11.96 -8.29 32.88
CA MET A 1 12.96 -8.60 31.82
C MET A 1 12.31 -9.17 30.55
N VAL A 2 11.65 -10.33 30.59
CA VAL A 2 11.09 -11.00 29.38
C VAL A 2 10.10 -10.15 28.57
N TYR A 3 9.16 -9.45 29.22
CA TYR A 3 8.19 -8.58 28.53
C TYR A 3 8.85 -7.42 27.79
N PHE A 4 9.93 -6.87 28.34
CA PHE A 4 10.69 -5.79 27.73
C PHE A 4 11.43 -6.27 26.47
N THR A 5 12.06 -7.44 26.55
CA THR A 5 12.72 -8.05 25.40
C THR A 5 11.73 -8.37 24.28
N ASN A 6 10.57 -8.94 24.61
CA ASN A 6 9.50 -9.20 23.64
C ASN A 6 8.98 -7.91 23.00
N PHE A 7 8.80 -6.85 23.77
CA PHE A 7 8.39 -5.56 23.24
C PHE A 7 9.41 -5.02 22.22
N ILE A 8 10.70 -5.08 22.52
CA ILE A 8 11.77 -4.67 21.60
C ILE A 8 11.72 -5.48 20.30
N ILE A 9 11.56 -6.79 20.39
CA ILE A 9 11.51 -7.68 19.22
C ILE A 9 10.30 -7.35 18.32
N ILE A 10 9.13 -7.12 18.92
CA ILE A 10 7.89 -6.81 18.20
C ILE A 10 7.97 -5.45 17.49
N MET A 11 8.64 -4.47 18.10
CA MET A 11 8.80 -3.13 17.54
C MET A 11 9.97 -3.00 16.55
N LYS A 12 10.88 -3.98 16.51
CA LYS A 12 12.00 -4.00 15.57
C LYS A 12 11.49 -3.97 14.14
N VAL A 13 12.13 -3.17 13.28
CA VAL A 13 11.88 -3.13 11.83
C VAL A 13 12.50 -4.36 11.19
N TRP A 14 11.70 -5.09 10.40
CA TRP A 14 12.13 -6.31 9.70
C TRP A 14 12.20 -6.12 8.19
N ILE A 15 11.28 -5.32 7.63
CA ILE A 15 11.30 -4.96 6.21
C ILE A 15 11.52 -3.47 6.11
N GLN A 16 12.58 -3.08 5.42
CA GLN A 16 12.87 -1.68 5.12
C GLN A 16 13.32 -1.57 3.67
N SER A 17 12.69 -0.67 2.92
CA SER A 17 13.17 -0.28 1.60
C SER A 17 12.95 1.21 1.40
N SER A 18 13.90 1.86 0.74
CA SER A 18 13.83 3.27 0.38
C SER A 18 13.33 3.49 -1.06
N LYS A 19 13.44 2.48 -1.94
CA LYS A 19 13.09 2.57 -3.36
C LYS A 19 12.48 1.26 -3.88
N PRO A 20 11.59 1.30 -4.89
CA PRO A 20 11.00 2.51 -5.50
C PRO A 20 10.00 3.22 -4.57
N TYR A 21 9.55 2.58 -3.49
CA TYR A 21 8.63 3.16 -2.52
C TYR A 21 9.17 3.00 -1.09
N PRO A 22 9.24 4.10 -0.30
CA PRO A 22 9.60 4.00 1.11
C PRO A 22 8.63 3.11 1.87
N ILE A 23 9.17 2.10 2.56
CA ILE A 23 8.42 1.20 3.44
C ILE A 23 9.29 0.83 4.64
N SER A 24 8.67 0.77 5.82
CA SER A 24 9.27 0.30 7.06
C SER A 24 8.21 -0.48 7.82
N LEU A 25 8.39 -1.80 7.92
CA LEU A 25 7.45 -2.69 8.60
C LEU A 25 8.13 -3.32 9.81
N PRO A 26 7.67 -3.00 11.03
CA PRO A 26 8.04 -3.75 12.22
C PRO A 26 7.33 -5.11 12.28
N LEU A 27 7.88 -6.02 13.08
CA LEU A 27 7.34 -7.37 13.26
C LEU A 27 5.86 -7.35 13.66
N LYS A 28 5.44 -6.40 14.49
CA LYS A 28 4.04 -6.21 14.88
C LYS A 28 3.10 -6.11 13.68
N LYS A 29 3.47 -5.31 12.67
CA LYS A 29 2.65 -5.11 11.46
C LYS A 29 2.58 -6.38 10.62
N LEU A 30 3.71 -7.10 10.49
CA LEU A 30 3.78 -8.38 9.78
C LEU A 30 2.93 -9.46 10.47
N GLN A 31 2.96 -9.54 11.80
CA GLN A 31 2.10 -10.43 12.56
C GLN A 31 0.62 -10.09 12.36
N GLY A 32 0.28 -8.79 12.30
CA GLY A 32 -1.06 -8.33 11.98
C GLY A 32 -1.55 -8.78 10.60
N MET A 33 -0.67 -8.94 9.61
CA MET A 33 -1.04 -9.46 8.29
C MET A 33 -1.49 -10.92 8.30
N LEU A 34 -1.04 -11.70 9.28
CA LEU A 34 -1.35 -13.13 9.41
C LEU A 34 -2.61 -13.37 10.26
N LYS A 35 -3.18 -12.31 10.82
CA LYS A 35 -4.32 -12.35 11.73
C LYS A 35 -5.58 -11.95 10.97
N ASP A 36 -6.47 -12.92 10.76
CA ASP A 36 -7.71 -12.71 10.01
C ASP A 36 -8.76 -11.91 10.80
N ASP A 37 -8.59 -11.77 12.11
CA ASP A 37 -9.48 -11.04 13.02
C ASP A 37 -9.19 -9.53 13.09
N LEU A 38 -8.06 -9.08 12.52
CA LEU A 38 -7.66 -7.68 12.55
C LEU A 38 -7.64 -7.06 11.15
N PRO A 39 -7.97 -5.77 11.03
CA PRO A 39 -7.80 -5.07 9.76
C PRO A 39 -6.32 -5.04 9.39
N MET A 40 -6.01 -5.37 8.12
CA MET A 40 -4.65 -5.31 7.61
C MET A 40 -4.12 -3.87 7.62
N ASP A 41 -2.87 -3.69 8.06
CA ASP A 41 -2.20 -2.39 8.04
C ASP A 41 -2.08 -1.85 6.60
N LYS A 42 -2.22 -0.53 6.44
CA LYS A 42 -2.17 0.14 5.12
C LYS A 42 -0.87 -0.12 4.37
N ASP A 43 0.28 -0.10 5.04
CA ASP A 43 1.57 -0.31 4.37
C ASP A 43 1.71 -1.77 3.91
N CYS A 44 1.16 -2.69 4.71
CA CYS A 44 1.07 -4.12 4.37
C CYS A 44 0.16 -4.36 3.17
N PHE A 45 -1.04 -3.76 3.12
CA PHE A 45 -1.93 -3.82 1.97
C PHE A 45 -1.24 -3.30 0.70
N ASN A 46 -0.64 -2.11 0.77
CA ASN A 46 0.07 -1.52 -0.36
C ASN A 46 1.22 -2.41 -0.84
N LEU A 47 1.95 -3.05 0.08
CA LEU A 47 3.02 -3.98 -0.27
C LEU A 47 2.50 -5.21 -1.02
N VAL A 48 1.39 -5.79 -0.58
CA VAL A 48 0.76 -6.95 -1.23
C VAL A 48 0.26 -6.60 -2.63
N VAL A 49 -0.44 -5.49 -2.80
CA VAL A 49 -0.91 -5.02 -4.12
C VAL A 49 0.26 -4.83 -5.09
N ARG A 50 1.34 -4.20 -4.63
CA ARG A 50 2.54 -3.97 -5.44
C ARG A 50 3.23 -5.27 -5.81
N LYS A 51 3.31 -6.23 -4.88
CA LYS A 51 3.87 -7.56 -5.17
C LYS A 51 3.11 -8.22 -6.31
N PHE A 52 1.78 -8.28 -6.23
CA PHE A 52 0.97 -8.87 -7.30
C PHE A 52 1.14 -8.15 -8.64
N MET A 53 1.20 -6.81 -8.62
CA MET A 53 1.48 -6.03 -9.83
C MET A 53 2.84 -6.40 -10.44
N PHE A 54 3.91 -6.49 -9.64
CA PHE A 54 5.23 -6.87 -10.14
C PHE A 54 5.27 -8.31 -10.66
N ASP A 55 4.62 -9.25 -9.98
CA ASP A 55 4.54 -10.65 -10.40
C ASP A 55 3.80 -10.79 -11.75
N ASP A 56 2.70 -10.06 -11.93
CA ASP A 56 1.96 -10.00 -13.20
C ASP A 56 2.78 -9.35 -14.31
N ILE A 57 3.51 -8.25 -14.04
CA ILE A 57 4.43 -7.63 -15.01
C ILE A 57 5.49 -8.62 -15.45
N GLN A 58 6.12 -9.32 -14.50
CA GLN A 58 7.16 -10.31 -14.80
C GLN A 58 6.58 -11.49 -15.62
N THR A 59 5.38 -11.93 -15.30
CA THR A 59 4.69 -13.02 -16.01
C THR A 59 4.29 -12.60 -17.43
N ALA A 60 3.76 -11.39 -17.60
CA ALA A 60 3.41 -10.81 -18.89
C ALA A 60 4.64 -10.66 -19.79
N GLN A 61 5.77 -10.20 -19.26
CA GLN A 61 7.03 -10.11 -19.99
C GLN A 61 7.51 -11.48 -20.51
N LYS A 62 7.37 -12.55 -19.71
CA LYS A 62 7.75 -13.91 -20.11
C LYS A 62 6.80 -14.50 -21.15
N THR A 63 5.50 -14.28 -20.99
CA THR A 63 4.44 -14.91 -21.79
C THR A 63 4.01 -14.07 -23.00
N LYS A 64 4.53 -12.85 -23.15
CA LYS A 64 4.12 -11.83 -24.13
C LYS A 64 2.62 -11.50 -24.08
N HIS A 65 1.95 -11.78 -22.97
CA HIS A 65 0.55 -11.43 -22.76
C HIS A 65 0.39 -9.98 -22.29
N LEU A 66 -0.79 -9.43 -22.54
CA LEU A 66 -1.17 -8.10 -22.04
C LEU A 66 -1.68 -8.16 -20.61
N ILE A 67 -1.36 -7.15 -19.82
CA ILE A 67 -1.87 -7.00 -18.45
C ILE A 67 -3.20 -6.25 -18.54
N ALA A 68 -4.31 -6.95 -18.33
CA ALA A 68 -5.65 -6.36 -18.31
C ALA A 68 -6.11 -5.93 -16.90
N LYS A 69 -5.32 -6.24 -15.86
CA LYS A 69 -5.65 -5.90 -14.46
C LYS A 69 -5.13 -4.51 -14.11
N HIS A 70 -5.93 -3.74 -13.39
CA HIS A 70 -5.54 -2.45 -12.83
C HIS A 70 -5.29 -2.58 -11.32
N TYR A 71 -4.06 -2.34 -10.90
CA TYR A 71 -3.64 -2.40 -9.50
C TYR A 71 -3.63 -1.00 -8.88
N LEU A 72 -4.38 -0.80 -7.79
CA LEU A 72 -4.46 0.47 -7.07
C LEU A 72 -4.14 0.25 -5.59
N ASP A 73 -3.13 0.95 -5.10
CA ASP A 73 -2.83 1.00 -3.68
C ASP A 73 -3.58 2.16 -3.00
N MET A 74 -3.62 2.17 -1.67
CA MET A 74 -4.37 3.22 -0.94
C MET A 74 -3.76 4.62 -1.08
N LYS A 75 -2.48 4.74 -1.50
CA LYS A 75 -1.89 6.07 -1.77
C LYS A 75 -2.46 6.63 -3.06
N PHE A 76 -2.62 5.80 -4.08
CA PHE A 76 -3.26 6.21 -5.33
C PHE A 76 -4.73 6.61 -5.13
N TRP A 77 -5.47 5.84 -4.34
CA TRP A 77 -6.89 6.10 -4.06
C TRP A 77 -7.14 7.49 -3.46
N VAL A 78 -6.35 7.88 -2.44
CA VAL A 78 -6.49 9.19 -1.78
C VAL A 78 -6.19 10.33 -2.74
N CYS A 79 -5.16 10.20 -3.58
CA CYS A 79 -4.85 11.20 -4.59
C CYS A 79 -5.99 11.37 -5.59
N SER A 80 -6.51 10.29 -6.17
CA SER A 80 -7.63 10.34 -7.12
C SER A 80 -8.87 10.99 -6.52
N TYR A 81 -9.20 10.69 -5.27
CA TYR A 81 -10.34 11.30 -4.58
C TYR A 81 -10.16 12.81 -4.38
N ILE A 82 -8.97 13.26 -3.95
CA ILE A 82 -8.68 14.69 -3.78
C ILE A 82 -8.78 15.43 -5.11
N TYR A 83 -8.20 14.88 -6.18
CA TYR A 83 -8.31 15.47 -7.52
C TYR A 83 -9.76 15.58 -7.99
N TYR A 84 -10.57 14.55 -7.75
CA TYR A 84 -12.00 14.59 -8.06
C TYR A 84 -12.73 15.68 -7.29
N ILE A 85 -12.52 15.78 -5.97
CA ILE A 85 -13.14 16.82 -5.14
C ILE A 85 -12.69 18.22 -5.57
N LEU A 86 -11.39 18.42 -5.85
CA LEU A 86 -10.86 19.70 -6.34
C LEU A 86 -11.44 20.07 -7.72
N SER A 87 -11.52 19.11 -8.64
CA SER A 87 -12.15 19.32 -9.95
C SER A 87 -13.63 19.68 -9.79
N PHE A 88 -14.36 18.98 -8.92
CA PHE A 88 -15.76 19.27 -8.64
C PHE A 88 -15.92 20.68 -8.04
N LEU A 89 -15.13 21.04 -7.03
CA LEU A 89 -15.15 22.39 -6.46
C LEU A 89 -14.80 23.46 -7.50
N TYR A 90 -13.75 23.25 -8.30
CA TYR A 90 -13.35 24.18 -9.37
C TYR A 90 -14.47 24.37 -10.41
N SER A 91 -15.10 23.28 -10.86
CA SER A 91 -16.24 23.36 -11.78
C SER A 91 -17.44 24.11 -11.17
N ASN A 92 -17.73 23.91 -9.88
CA ASN A 92 -18.84 24.59 -9.21
C ASN A 92 -18.53 26.08 -8.92
N PHE A 93 -17.28 26.44 -8.58
CA PHE A 93 -16.88 27.84 -8.40
C PHE A 93 -16.84 28.62 -9.73
N LYS A 94 -16.52 27.96 -10.85
CA LYS A 94 -16.53 28.59 -12.18
C LYS A 94 -17.95 28.83 -12.74
N ILE A 95 -18.98 28.25 -12.13
CA ILE A 95 -20.39 28.47 -12.49
C ILE A 95 -21.00 29.65 -11.70
N LEU A 96 -20.35 30.10 -10.62
CA LEU A 96 -20.86 31.16 -9.74
C LEU A 96 -20.27 32.57 -9.99
N PHE A 97 -19.36 32.73 -10.97
CA PHE A 97 -18.79 34.00 -11.41
C PHE A 97 -18.77 34.07 -12.94
#